data_AF-S7XEM9-F1
#
_entry.id   AF-S7XEM9-F1
#
_cell.length_a   1.000
_cell.length_b   1.000
_cell.length_c   1.000
_cell.angle_alpha   90.00
_cell.angle_beta   90.00
_cell.angle_gamma   90.00
#
_symmetry.space_group_name_H-M   'P 1'
#
loop_
_entity.id
_entity.type
_entity.pdbx_description
1 polymer ?
#
loop_
_entity_poly.entity_id
_entity_poly.type
_entity_poly.pdbx_seq_one_letter_code
_entity_poly.pdbx_strand_id
1 'polypeptide(L)'
;MNQHYVETLLTNLETYKTTGCETELLEFFNTHIEDLKTWLSNDESGLEMRFGQTLYMTLLDTDLAPGTPLETYGNLSKNIFVHLVKGSNLATSYAMGLKAISKSGAYSDVLANALLQVVDQLNA
;
A
#
# COMPACT_ATOMS: atom_id res chain seq x y z
N MET A 1 -15.44 -11.68 2.66
CA MET A 1 -15.25 -10.26 3.05
C MET A 1 -16.57 -9.51 2.94
N ASN A 2 -16.85 -8.54 3.80
CA ASN A 2 -18.02 -7.64 3.69
C ASN A 2 -17.56 -6.29 3.11
N GLN A 3 -18.30 -5.76 2.12
CA GLN A 3 -18.01 -4.49 1.44
C GLN A 3 -17.77 -3.34 2.41
N HIS A 4 -18.58 -3.24 3.47
CA HIS A 4 -18.45 -2.18 4.47
C HIS A 4 -17.05 -2.14 5.08
N TYR A 5 -16.45 -3.30 5.41
CA TYR A 5 -15.09 -3.32 5.98
C TYR A 5 -14.02 -2.95 4.96
N VAL A 6 -14.20 -3.32 3.68
CA VAL A 6 -13.28 -2.96 2.61
C VAL A 6 -13.30 -1.45 2.36
N GLU A 7 -14.49 -0.85 2.34
CA GLU A 7 -14.65 0.61 2.23
C GLU A 7 -14.11 1.35 3.46
N THR A 8 -14.28 0.80 4.67
CA THR A 8 -13.70 1.35 5.89
C THR A 8 -12.17 1.35 5.83
N LEU A 9 -11.56 0.24 5.38
CA LEU A 9 -10.11 0.18 5.16
C LEU A 9 -9.66 1.26 4.16
N LEU A 10 -10.32 1.34 3.02
CA LEU A 10 -9.97 2.33 2.01
C LEU A 10 -10.10 3.76 2.56
N THR A 11 -11.17 4.05 3.27
CA THR A 11 -11.42 5.36 3.89
C THR A 11 -10.33 5.68 4.91
N ASN A 12 -9.90 4.72 5.74
CA ASN A 12 -8.80 4.95 6.68
C ASN A 12 -7.50 5.26 5.94
N LEU A 13 -7.15 4.47 4.92
CA LEU A 13 -5.95 4.70 4.09
C LEU A 13 -5.98 6.08 3.40
N GLU A 14 -7.15 6.61 3.07
CA GLU A 14 -7.30 7.94 2.46
C GLU A 14 -7.27 9.10 3.47
N THR A 15 -7.61 8.84 4.73
CA THR A 15 -7.89 9.89 5.72
C THR A 15 -7.07 9.81 7.01
N TYR A 16 -6.18 8.82 7.17
CA TYR A 16 -5.44 8.54 8.41
C TYR A 16 -4.71 9.75 8.98
N LYS A 17 -4.27 10.70 8.14
CA LYS A 17 -3.63 11.96 8.57
C LYS A 17 -4.55 12.83 9.44
N THR A 18 -5.85 12.65 9.32
CA THR A 18 -6.90 13.41 10.03
C THR A 18 -7.67 12.56 11.02
N THR A 19 -7.95 11.30 10.67
CA THR A 19 -8.80 10.39 11.47
C THR A 19 -8.00 9.48 12.38
N GLY A 20 -6.68 9.38 12.19
CA GLY A 20 -5.80 8.47 12.91
C GLY A 20 -5.50 7.20 12.12
N CYS A 21 -4.38 6.57 12.48
CA CYS A 21 -3.92 5.32 11.89
C CYS A 21 -4.64 4.13 12.53
N GLU A 22 -5.54 3.46 11.80
CA GLU A 22 -6.19 2.24 12.27
C GLU A 22 -5.31 1.01 11.99
N THR A 23 -4.25 0.86 12.78
CA THR A 23 -3.28 -0.24 12.63
C THR A 23 -3.93 -1.62 12.78
N GLU A 24 -4.83 -1.81 13.74
CA GLU A 24 -5.53 -3.09 13.94
C GLU A 24 -6.37 -3.50 12.72
N LEU A 25 -6.98 -2.53 12.03
CA LEU A 25 -7.72 -2.78 10.80
C LEU A 25 -6.78 -3.26 9.70
N LEU A 26 -5.63 -2.61 9.54
CA LEU A 26 -4.60 -3.06 8.58
C LEU A 26 -4.03 -4.45 8.93
N GLU A 27 -3.83 -4.76 10.20
CA GLU A 27 -3.36 -6.08 10.66
C GLU A 27 -4.37 -7.18 10.31
N PHE A 28 -5.66 -6.93 10.54
CA PHE A 28 -6.72 -7.83 10.13
C PHE A 28 -6.64 -8.11 8.61
N PHE A 29 -6.56 -7.06 7.79
CA PHE A 29 -6.50 -7.24 6.33
C PHE A 29 -5.19 -7.84 5.83
N ASN A 30 -4.07 -7.62 6.51
CA ASN A 30 -2.81 -8.33 6.22
C ASN A 30 -2.96 -9.83 6.50
N THR A 31 -3.63 -10.20 7.59
CA THR A 31 -3.89 -11.61 7.94
C THR A 31 -4.85 -12.27 6.96
N HIS A 32 -5.80 -11.49 6.42
CA HIS A 32 -6.84 -11.93 5.49
C HIS A 32 -6.60 -11.43 4.05
N ILE A 33 -5.34 -11.30 3.64
CA ILE A 33 -4.98 -10.62 2.39
C ILE A 33 -5.49 -11.33 1.13
N GLU A 34 -5.53 -12.67 1.13
CA GLU A 34 -6.06 -13.45 0.01
C GLU A 34 -7.58 -13.29 -0.14
N ASP A 35 -8.30 -13.13 0.99
CA ASP A 35 -9.72 -12.83 0.97
C ASP A 35 -9.95 -11.43 0.37
N LEU A 36 -9.08 -10.46 0.70
CA LEU A 36 -9.17 -9.09 0.18
C LEU A 36 -8.91 -9.07 -1.32
N LYS A 37 -7.84 -9.74 -1.75
CA LYS A 37 -7.47 -9.86 -3.17
C LYS A 37 -8.58 -10.52 -3.97
N THR A 38 -9.13 -11.62 -3.47
CA THR A 38 -10.25 -12.33 -4.12
C THR A 38 -11.48 -11.43 -4.19
N TRP A 39 -11.79 -10.70 -3.13
CA TRP A 39 -12.94 -9.79 -3.12
C TRP A 39 -12.76 -8.65 -4.14
N LEU A 40 -11.60 -7.99 -4.15
CA LEU A 40 -11.29 -6.89 -5.08
C LEU A 40 -11.25 -7.33 -6.54
N SER A 41 -10.78 -8.56 -6.82
CA SER A 41 -10.76 -9.09 -8.20
C SER A 41 -12.17 -9.32 -8.78
N ASN A 42 -13.18 -9.41 -7.93
CA ASN A 42 -14.59 -9.56 -8.31
C ASN A 42 -15.37 -8.23 -8.20
N ASP A 43 -14.71 -7.14 -7.81
CA ASP A 43 -15.34 -5.83 -7.69
C ASP A 43 -15.42 -5.13 -9.06
N GLU A 44 -16.64 -4.76 -9.46
CA GLU A 44 -16.89 -3.98 -10.68
C GLU A 44 -16.95 -2.46 -10.42
N SER A 45 -16.88 -2.03 -9.16
CA SER A 45 -16.99 -0.60 -8.79
C SER A 45 -15.68 0.18 -8.91
N GLY A 46 -14.57 -0.50 -9.20
CA GLY A 46 -13.26 0.10 -9.43
C GLY A 46 -12.44 0.33 -8.16
N LEU A 47 -12.81 -0.31 -7.04
CA LEU A 47 -12.10 -0.22 -5.78
C LEU A 47 -10.68 -0.76 -5.87
N GLU A 48 -10.42 -1.79 -6.68
CA GLU A 48 -9.06 -2.33 -6.86
C GLU A 48 -8.06 -1.25 -7.30
N MET A 49 -8.42 -0.45 -8.32
CA MET A 49 -7.57 0.63 -8.81
C MET A 49 -7.37 1.70 -7.75
N ARG A 50 -8.44 2.07 -7.03
CA ARG A 50 -8.40 3.07 -5.96
C ARG A 50 -7.53 2.60 -4.80
N PHE A 51 -7.63 1.34 -4.40
CA PHE A 51 -6.73 0.71 -3.42
C PHE A 51 -5.27 0.79 -3.85
N GLY A 52 -4.97 0.40 -5.09
CA GLY A 52 -3.60 0.46 -5.62
C GLY A 52 -3.02 1.87 -5.55
N GLN A 53 -3.80 2.88 -5.93
CA GLN A 53 -3.37 4.28 -5.90
C GLN A 53 -3.20 4.81 -4.47
N THR A 54 -4.17 4.58 -3.59
CA THR A 54 -4.11 5.03 -2.20
C THR A 54 -2.93 4.40 -1.48
N LEU A 55 -2.75 3.09 -1.61
CA LEU A 55 -1.60 2.39 -1.02
C LEU A 55 -0.27 2.81 -1.64
N TYR A 56 -0.22 3.13 -2.93
CA TYR A 56 0.97 3.71 -3.54
C TYR A 56 1.32 5.06 -2.89
N MET A 57 0.33 5.90 -2.61
CA MET A 57 0.55 7.18 -1.93
C MET A 57 1.03 7.02 -0.49
N THR A 58 0.60 5.97 0.23
CA THR A 58 1.11 5.71 1.59
C THR A 58 2.58 5.28 1.58
N LEU A 59 3.04 4.56 0.56
CA LEU A 59 4.47 4.25 0.39
C LEU A 59 5.35 5.50 0.27
N LEU A 60 4.80 6.56 -0.33
CA LEU A 60 5.51 7.82 -0.57
C LEU A 60 5.43 8.79 0.60
N ASP A 61 4.71 8.45 1.66
CA ASP A 61 4.56 9.33 2.81
C ASP A 61 5.77 9.22 3.74
N THR A 62 6.47 10.34 3.95
CA THR A 62 7.64 10.40 4.84
C THR A 62 7.29 10.14 6.29
N ASP A 63 6.05 10.40 6.71
CA ASP A 63 5.60 10.13 8.08
C ASP A 63 5.44 8.63 8.36
N LEU A 64 5.26 7.82 7.31
CA LEU A 64 5.10 6.36 7.37
C LEU A 64 6.40 5.60 7.08
N ALA A 65 7.51 6.31 6.86
CA ALA A 65 8.79 5.73 6.51
C ALA A 65 9.39 4.86 7.64
N PRO A 66 10.35 3.96 7.33
CA PRO A 66 11.05 3.24 8.37
C PRO A 66 11.79 4.19 9.34
N GLY A 67 11.72 3.89 10.63
CA GLY A 67 12.28 4.71 11.71
C GLY A 67 11.37 5.82 12.23
N THR A 68 10.15 5.97 11.69
CA THR A 68 9.17 6.94 12.22
C THR A 68 8.25 6.30 13.27
N PRO A 69 7.52 7.11 14.07
CA PRO A 69 6.52 6.58 14.99
C PRO A 69 5.37 5.81 14.32
N LEU A 70 5.13 6.01 13.02
CA LEU A 70 4.06 5.38 12.26
C LEU A 70 4.56 4.25 11.35
N GLU A 71 5.81 3.80 11.51
CA GLU A 71 6.42 2.74 10.70
C GLU A 71 5.55 1.48 10.60
N THR A 72 4.91 1.06 11.69
CA THR A 72 4.04 -0.14 11.69
C THR A 72 2.90 0.00 10.68
N TYR A 73 2.22 1.15 10.68
CA TYR A 73 1.13 1.44 9.73
C TYR A 73 1.64 1.47 8.29
N GLY A 74 2.80 2.11 8.07
CA GLY A 74 3.47 2.14 6.76
C GLY A 74 3.84 0.75 6.24
N ASN A 75 4.41 -0.10 7.10
CA ASN A 75 4.80 -1.46 6.76
C ASN A 75 3.60 -2.35 6.42
N LEU A 76 2.51 -2.24 7.18
CA LEU A 76 1.27 -2.97 6.89
C LEU A 76 0.64 -2.51 5.57
N SER A 77 0.63 -1.21 5.30
CA SER A 77 0.15 -0.66 4.02
C SER A 77 1.01 -1.16 2.84
N LYS A 78 2.34 -1.16 3.00
CA LYS A 78 3.28 -1.70 2.01
C LYS A 78 3.00 -3.17 1.71
N ASN A 79 2.77 -3.98 2.74
CA ASN A 79 2.49 -5.40 2.55
C ASN A 79 1.20 -5.62 1.75
N ILE A 80 0.11 -4.91 2.08
CA ILE A 80 -1.13 -4.97 1.32
C ILE A 80 -0.89 -4.55 -0.13
N PHE A 81 -0.17 -3.44 -0.35
CA PHE A 81 0.17 -2.97 -1.70
C PHE A 81 0.84 -4.05 -2.53
N VAL A 82 1.90 -4.67 -2.00
CA VAL A 82 2.65 -5.71 -2.70
C VAL A 82 1.74 -6.89 -3.03
N HIS A 83 0.94 -7.38 -2.09
CA HIS A 83 0.07 -8.53 -2.33
C HIS A 83 -1.02 -8.27 -3.38
N LEU A 84 -1.61 -7.07 -3.37
CA LEU A 84 -2.64 -6.69 -4.34
C LEU A 84 -2.04 -6.46 -5.73
N VAL A 85 -0.91 -5.75 -5.81
CA VAL A 85 -0.33 -5.35 -7.10
C VAL A 85 0.47 -6.48 -7.75
N LYS A 86 1.13 -7.34 -6.97
CA LYS A 86 1.96 -8.42 -7.51
C LYS A 86 1.16 -9.37 -8.39
N GLY A 87 1.68 -9.57 -9.61
CA GLY A 87 1.07 -10.40 -10.65
C GLY A 87 -0.06 -9.72 -11.43
N SER A 88 -0.44 -8.48 -11.08
CA SER A 88 -1.39 -7.69 -11.88
C SER A 88 -0.71 -7.06 -13.10
N ASN A 89 -1.51 -6.60 -14.05
CA ASN A 89 -1.03 -5.81 -15.20
C ASN A 89 -0.46 -4.43 -14.81
N LEU A 90 -0.68 -3.98 -13.56
CA LEU A 90 -0.16 -2.70 -13.04
C LEU A 90 1.20 -2.84 -12.36
N ALA A 91 1.66 -4.06 -12.06
CA ALA A 91 2.89 -4.30 -11.30
C ALA A 91 4.10 -3.60 -11.91
N THR A 92 4.31 -3.74 -13.23
CA THR A 92 5.42 -3.10 -13.94
C THR A 92 5.35 -1.58 -13.88
N SER A 93 4.16 -0.99 -14.06
CA SER A 93 3.96 0.46 -14.03
C SER A 93 4.29 1.04 -12.66
N TYR A 94 3.80 0.42 -11.59
CA TYR A 94 4.12 0.83 -10.22
C TYR A 94 5.60 0.65 -9.90
N ALA A 95 6.20 -0.49 -10.27
CA ALA A 95 7.62 -0.75 -10.06
C ALA A 95 8.50 0.31 -10.75
N MET A 96 8.16 0.71 -11.98
CA MET A 96 8.86 1.79 -12.68
C MET A 96 8.72 3.14 -11.96
N GLY A 97 7.51 3.48 -11.49
CA GLY A 97 7.25 4.71 -10.73
C GLY A 97 8.09 4.77 -9.44
N LEU A 98 8.06 3.73 -8.62
CA LEU A 98 8.84 3.63 -7.38
C LEU A 98 10.36 3.70 -7.65
N LYS A 99 10.83 3.06 -8.73
CA LYS A 99 12.24 3.10 -9.13
C LYS A 99 12.70 4.49 -9.60
N ALA A 100 11.84 5.23 -10.28
CA ALA A 100 12.14 6.61 -10.68
C ALA A 100 12.18 7.53 -9.45
N ILE A 101 11.19 7.39 -8.56
CA ILE A 101 11.07 8.20 -7.36
C ILE A 101 12.24 7.96 -6.39
N SER A 102 12.62 6.71 -6.13
CA SER A 102 13.76 6.38 -5.26
C SER A 102 15.09 6.98 -5.76
N LYS A 103 15.22 7.26 -7.06
CA LYS A 103 16.40 7.88 -7.67
C LYS A 103 16.32 9.41 -7.81
N SER A 104 15.20 10.02 -7.42
CA SER A 104 14.96 11.45 -7.63
C SER A 104 15.77 12.36 -6.69
N GLY A 105 16.25 11.83 -5.56
CA GLY A 105 16.85 12.62 -4.49
C GLY A 105 15.84 13.38 -3.62
N ALA A 106 14.53 13.22 -3.84
CA ALA A 106 13.48 13.86 -3.06
C ALA A 106 13.22 13.20 -1.68
N TYR A 107 13.69 11.97 -1.49
CA TYR A 107 13.43 11.16 -0.30
C TYR A 107 14.74 10.79 0.41
N SER A 108 14.66 10.53 1.72
CA SER A 108 15.80 10.03 2.50
C SER A 108 16.28 8.68 1.98
N ASP A 109 17.57 8.36 2.20
CA ASP A 109 18.14 7.07 1.79
C ASP A 109 17.35 5.88 2.36
N VAL A 110 16.86 6.01 3.60
CA VAL A 110 16.06 4.97 4.27
C VAL A 110 14.78 4.70 3.49
N LEU A 111 14.02 5.75 3.15
CA LEU A 111 12.77 5.60 2.41
C LEU A 111 13.05 5.17 0.96
N ALA A 112 14.04 5.76 0.28
CA ALA A 112 14.42 5.37 -1.07
C ALA A 112 14.77 3.87 -1.18
N ASN A 113 15.51 3.34 -0.20
CA ASN A 113 15.82 1.91 -0.12
C ASN A 113 14.57 1.05 0.14
N ALA A 114 13.66 1.51 0.99
CA ALA A 114 12.39 0.81 1.22
C ALA A 114 11.53 0.75 -0.07
N LEU A 115 11.48 1.83 -0.85
CA LEU A 115 10.79 1.84 -2.15
C LEU A 115 11.44 0.86 -3.14
N LEU A 116 12.78 0.76 -3.17
CA LEU A 116 13.48 -0.20 -4.01
C LEU A 116 13.21 -1.66 -3.59
N GLN A 117 13.07 -1.94 -2.29
CA GLN A 117 12.66 -3.28 -1.84
C GLN A 117 11.26 -3.65 -2.33
N VAL A 118 10.32 -2.69 -2.36
CA VAL A 118 8.98 -2.92 -2.94
C VAL A 118 9.10 -3.22 -4.44
N VAL A 119 9.95 -2.49 -5.17
CA VAL A 119 10.23 -2.78 -6.59
C VAL A 119 10.71 -4.21 -6.78
N ASP A 120 11.64 -4.67 -5.96
CA ASP A 120 12.15 -6.05 -6.03
C ASP A 120 11.04 -7.07 -5.73
N GLN A 121 10.20 -6.81 -4.73
CA GLN A 121 9.07 -7.68 -4.37
C GLN A 121 8.01 -7.80 -5.47
N LEU A 122 7.76 -6.71 -6.21
CA LEU A 122 6.82 -6.71 -7.34
C LEU A 122 7.36 -7.46 -8.56
N ASN A 123 8.69 -7.51 -8.73
CA ASN A 123 9.36 -8.14 -9.89
C ASN A 123 9.78 -9.60 -9.65
N ALA A 124 9.84 -10.05 -8.39
CA ALA A 124 10.19 -11.41 -8.00
C ALA A 124 9.07 -12.43 -8.25
#